data_AF-A0A143XMS6-F1
#
_entry.id   AF-A0A143XMS6-F1
#
_cell.length_a   1.000
_cell.length_b   1.000
_cell.length_c   1.000
_cell.angle_alpha   90.00
_cell.angle_beta   90.00
_cell.angle_gamma   90.00
#
_symmetry.space_group_name_H-M   'P 1'
#
loop_
_entity.id
_entity.type
_entity.pdbx_description
1 polymer ?
#
loop_
_entity_poly.entity_id
_entity_poly.type
_entity_poly.pdbx_seq_one_letter_code
_entity_poly.pdbx_strand_id
1 'polypeptide(L)'
;MNCDEKYNIAVQKENDADAATQDILHHIELKENTQQDYILEGLQLHRVRRERRHAKDTQRLTKPIKEWEASNKRVIRDLEKLLGEVRRQERYIENRSYTPKTDVLRILEGGEE
;
A
#
# COMPACT_ATOMS: atom_id res chain seq x y z
N MET A 1 -1.78 -0.18 3.70
CA MET A 1 -1.85 0.91 2.70
C MET A 1 -1.30 0.40 1.39
N ASN A 2 -2.17 0.16 0.41
CA ASN A 2 -1.82 -0.38 -0.92
C ASN A 2 -1.01 0.67 -1.73
N CYS A 3 -0.19 0.25 -2.69
CA CYS A 3 0.52 1.12 -3.62
C CYS A 3 -0.44 2.01 -4.41
N ASP A 4 -1.63 1.50 -4.75
CA ASP A 4 -2.70 2.27 -5.38
C ASP A 4 -3.19 3.44 -4.52
N GLU A 5 -3.45 3.19 -3.23
CA GLU A 5 -3.87 4.23 -2.28
C GLU A 5 -2.77 5.28 -2.09
N LYS A 6 -1.52 4.83 -1.94
CA LYS A 6 -0.35 5.72 -1.84
C LYS A 6 -0.19 6.59 -3.07
N TYR A 7 -0.36 6.03 -4.26
CA TYR A 7 -0.30 6.77 -5.52
C TYR A 7 -1.39 7.85 -5.56
N ASN A 8 -2.65 7.49 -5.27
CA ASN A 8 -3.76 8.43 -5.34
C ASN A 8 -3.61 9.58 -4.33
N ILE A 9 -3.16 9.30 -3.11
CA ILE A 9 -2.87 10.34 -2.11
C ILE A 9 -1.71 11.22 -2.57
N ALA A 10 -0.68 10.66 -3.20
CA ALA A 10 0.44 11.44 -3.72
C ALA A 10 0.03 12.32 -4.91
N VAL A 11 -0.94 11.90 -5.73
CA VAL A 11 -1.54 12.76 -6.76
C VAL A 11 -2.29 13.92 -6.12
N GLN A 12 -3.11 13.67 -5.11
CA GLN A 12 -3.84 14.73 -4.42
C GLN A 12 -2.87 15.74 -3.79
N LYS A 13 -1.82 15.26 -3.11
CA LYS A 13 -0.79 16.12 -2.51
C LYS A 13 -0.03 16.97 -3.54
N GLU A 14 0.21 16.44 -4.75
CA GLU A 14 0.79 17.26 -5.83
C GLU A 14 -0.16 18.40 -6.19
N ASN A 15 -1.44 18.10 -6.40
CA ASN A 15 -2.45 19.09 -6.77
C ASN A 15 -2.63 20.16 -5.69
N ASP A 16 -2.71 19.76 -4.43
CA ASP A 16 -2.83 20.68 -3.29
C ASP A 16 -1.62 21.61 -3.20
N ALA A 17 -0.40 21.07 -3.42
CA ALA A 17 0.82 21.88 -3.41
C ALA A 17 0.94 22.81 -4.63
N ASP A 18 0.43 22.40 -5.80
CA ASP A 18 0.35 23.26 -6.97
C ASP A 18 -0.69 24.39 -6.77
N ALA A 19 -1.84 24.10 -6.15
CA ALA A 19 -2.82 25.12 -5.77
C ALA A 19 -2.24 26.11 -4.75
N ALA A 20 -1.62 25.62 -3.68
CA ALA A 20 -0.95 26.46 -2.69
C ALA A 20 0.19 27.30 -3.29
N THR A 21 0.88 26.78 -4.30
CA THR A 21 1.87 27.57 -5.06
C THR A 21 1.20 28.77 -5.73
N GLN A 22 0.06 28.57 -6.39
CA GLN A 22 -0.68 29.66 -7.04
C GLN A 22 -1.18 30.68 -6.02
N ASP A 23 -1.69 30.23 -4.87
CA ASP A 23 -2.13 31.14 -3.81
C ASP A 23 -1.01 32.06 -3.32
N ILE A 24 0.20 31.52 -3.12
CA ILE A 24 1.36 32.31 -2.72
C ILE A 24 1.76 33.29 -3.83
N LEU A 25 1.76 32.85 -5.10
CA LEU A 25 2.10 33.72 -6.23
C LEU A 25 1.08 34.85 -6.42
N HIS A 26 -0.22 34.56 -6.29
CA HIS A 26 -1.26 35.57 -6.33
C HIS A 26 -1.15 36.55 -5.16
N HIS A 27 -0.78 36.07 -3.97
CA HIS A 27 -0.56 36.96 -2.82
C HIS A 27 0.61 37.92 -3.09
N ILE A 28 1.73 37.41 -3.63
CA ILE A 28 2.87 38.21 -4.09
C ILE A 28 2.46 39.27 -5.13
N GLU A 29 1.56 38.92 -6.05
CA GLU A 29 1.15 39.79 -7.16
C GLU A 29 0.19 40.90 -6.74
N LEU A 30 -0.80 40.59 -5.89
CA LEU A 30 -1.97 41.45 -5.69
C LEU A 30 -1.95 42.24 -4.38
N LYS A 31 -1.08 41.90 -3.42
CA LYS A 31 -1.02 42.56 -2.11
C LYS A 31 0.11 43.57 -2.05
N GLU A 32 -0.11 44.64 -1.30
CA GLU A 32 0.98 45.53 -0.87
C GLU A 32 1.81 44.80 0.19
N ASN A 33 2.91 44.21 -0.25
CA ASN A 33 3.80 43.43 0.59
C ASN A 33 4.97 44.27 1.08
N THR A 34 5.30 44.09 2.35
CA THR A 34 6.57 44.57 2.91
C THR A 34 7.71 43.64 2.51
N GLN A 35 8.95 44.07 2.74
CA GLN A 35 10.12 43.21 2.53
C GLN A 35 10.06 41.92 3.37
N GLN A 36 9.49 41.99 4.58
CA GLN A 36 9.35 40.81 5.44
C GLN A 36 8.34 39.81 4.87
N ASP A 37 7.24 40.30 4.27
CA ASP A 37 6.24 39.45 3.64
C ASP A 37 6.85 38.64 2.50
N TYR A 38 7.63 39.28 1.61
CA TYR A 38 8.32 38.57 0.52
C TYR A 38 9.28 37.48 1.00
N ILE A 39 9.98 37.71 2.13
CA ILE A 39 10.86 36.69 2.71
C ILE A 39 10.03 35.48 3.19
N LEU A 40 8.93 35.73 3.91
CA LEU A 40 8.06 34.67 4.42
C LEU A 40 7.39 33.89 3.27
N GLU A 41 6.90 34.60 2.25
CA GLU A 41 6.30 34.00 1.04
C GLU A 41 7.32 33.15 0.29
N GLY A 42 8.57 33.63 0.14
CA GLY A 42 9.64 32.87 -0.49
C GLY A 42 10.00 31.59 0.27
N LEU A 43 10.08 31.66 1.60
CA LEU A 43 10.29 30.48 2.46
C LEU A 43 9.13 29.48 2.35
N GLN A 44 7.89 29.98 2.35
CA GLN A 44 6.71 29.14 2.25
C GLN A 44 6.60 28.51 0.86
N LEU A 45 6.91 29.24 -0.21
CA LEU A 45 6.97 28.72 -1.57
C LEU A 45 8.01 27.61 -1.68
N HIS A 46 9.22 27.81 -1.12
CA HIS A 46 10.24 26.77 -1.10
C HIS A 46 9.74 25.50 -0.40
N ARG A 47 9.06 25.63 0.74
CA ARG A 47 8.49 24.51 1.47
C ARG A 47 7.42 23.77 0.64
N VAL A 48 6.45 24.48 0.09
CA VAL A 48 5.36 23.89 -0.72
C VAL A 48 5.93 23.18 -1.96
N ARG A 49 6.93 23.78 -2.63
CA ARG A 49 7.61 23.15 -3.77
C ARG A 49 8.33 21.86 -3.39
N ARG A 50 8.90 21.79 -2.18
CA ARG A 50 9.54 20.57 -1.67
C ARG A 50 8.50 19.49 -1.36
N GLU A 51 7.39 19.84 -0.73
CA GLU A 51 6.27 18.92 -0.48
C GLU A 51 5.73 18.33 -1.79
N ARG A 52 5.55 19.17 -2.82
CA ARG A 52 5.20 18.73 -4.17
C ARG A 52 6.22 17.73 -4.74
N ARG A 53 7.52 17.99 -4.57
CA ARG A 53 8.56 17.09 -5.08
C ARG A 53 8.51 15.72 -4.40
N HIS A 54 8.34 15.69 -3.09
CA HIS A 54 8.13 14.43 -2.37
C HIS A 54 6.89 13.67 -2.84
N ALA A 55 5.79 14.38 -3.17
CA ALA A 55 4.60 13.78 -3.76
C ALA A 55 4.91 13.16 -5.14
N LYS A 56 5.63 13.87 -6.01
CA LYS A 56 6.08 13.35 -7.31
C LYS A 56 6.99 12.14 -7.20
N ASP A 57 7.93 12.16 -6.27
CA ASP A 57 8.83 11.02 -6.04
C ASP A 57 8.03 9.79 -5.59
N THR A 58 7.03 9.99 -4.71
CA THR A 58 6.12 8.93 -4.29
C THR A 58 5.32 8.38 -5.46
N GLN A 59 4.77 9.24 -6.32
CA GLN A 59 4.07 8.80 -7.54
C GLN A 59 5.00 8.02 -8.46
N ARG A 60 6.24 8.50 -8.70
CA ARG A 60 7.23 7.82 -9.56
C ARG A 60 7.55 6.41 -9.06
N LEU A 61 7.66 6.21 -7.75
CA LEU A 61 7.92 4.90 -7.16
C LEU A 61 6.70 3.98 -7.19
N THR A 62 5.50 4.51 -6.97
CA THR A 62 4.27 3.71 -6.85
C THR A 62 3.60 3.41 -8.19
N LYS A 63 3.76 4.29 -9.19
CA LYS A 63 3.19 4.15 -10.54
C LYS A 63 3.49 2.80 -11.22
N PRO A 64 4.75 2.34 -11.32
CA PRO A 64 5.03 1.08 -12.01
C PRO A 64 4.38 -0.13 -11.30
N ILE A 65 4.29 -0.10 -9.96
CA ILE A 65 3.65 -1.16 -9.18
C ILE A 65 2.14 -1.18 -9.45
N LYS A 66 1.50 -0.01 -9.40
CA LYS A 66 0.08 0.18 -9.72
C LYS A 66 -0.26 -0.30 -11.13
N GLU A 67 0.54 0.08 -12.12
CA GLU A 67 0.33 -0.31 -13.52
C GLU A 67 0.50 -1.82 -13.73
N TRP A 68 1.50 -2.41 -13.07
CA TRP A 68 1.69 -3.86 -13.09
C TRP A 68 0.52 -4.58 -12.41
N GLU A 69 0.10 -4.15 -11.22
CA GLU A 69 -1.04 -4.73 -10.49
C GLU A 69 -2.32 -4.67 -11.33
N ALA A 70 -2.61 -3.52 -11.95
CA ALA A 70 -3.77 -3.33 -12.81
C ALA A 70 -3.80 -4.31 -13.99
N SER A 71 -2.64 -4.61 -14.56
CA SER A 71 -2.48 -5.55 -15.69
C SER A 71 -2.45 -7.02 -15.25
N ASN A 72 -2.09 -7.30 -14.00
CA ASN A 72 -1.82 -8.65 -13.48
C ASN A 72 -2.81 -9.10 -12.39
N LYS A 73 -4.01 -8.49 -12.32
CA LYS A 73 -5.05 -8.85 -11.34
C LYS A 73 -5.41 -10.34 -11.32
N ARG A 74 -5.27 -11.05 -12.45
CA ARG A 74 -5.49 -12.51 -12.48
C ARG A 74 -4.38 -13.25 -11.74
N VAL A 75 -3.12 -12.92 -11.99
CA VAL A 75 -1.96 -13.52 -11.32
C VAL A 75 -2.05 -13.35 -9.81
N ILE A 76 -2.40 -12.14 -9.35
CA ILE A 76 -2.56 -11.86 -7.91
C ILE A 76 -3.66 -12.75 -7.31
N ARG A 77 -4.83 -12.83 -7.94
CA ARG A 77 -5.92 -13.71 -7.48
C ARG A 77 -5.54 -15.19 -7.46
N ASP A 78 -4.76 -15.63 -8.44
CA ASP A 78 -4.30 -17.02 -8.51
C ASP A 78 -3.30 -17.32 -7.38
N LEU A 79 -2.39 -16.38 -7.06
CA LEU A 79 -1.49 -16.48 -5.91
C LEU A 79 -2.23 -16.47 -4.56
N GLU A 80 -3.26 -15.64 -4.42
CA GLU A 80 -4.12 -15.61 -3.21
C GLU A 80 -4.83 -16.95 -3.00
N LYS A 81 -5.36 -17.56 -4.06
CA LYS A 81 -5.97 -18.89 -4.02
C LYS A 81 -4.96 -19.95 -3.62
N LEU A 82 -3.79 -19.96 -4.25
CA LEU A 82 -2.72 -20.90 -3.94
C LEU A 82 -2.32 -20.80 -2.46
N LEU A 83 -2.14 -19.58 -1.94
CA LEU A 83 -1.86 -19.37 -0.52
C LEU A 83 -2.99 -19.91 0.38
N GLY A 84 -4.25 -19.73 -0.02
CA GLY A 84 -5.41 -20.28 0.67
C GLY A 84 -5.40 -21.82 0.72
N GLU A 85 -5.03 -22.46 -0.37
CA GLU A 85 -4.89 -23.92 -0.44
C GLU A 85 -3.77 -24.44 0.46
N VAL A 86 -2.60 -23.80 0.43
CA VAL A 86 -1.47 -24.13 1.31
C VAL A 86 -1.89 -24.03 2.78
N ARG A 87 -2.52 -22.91 3.18
CA ARG A 87 -3.02 -22.71 4.56
C ARG A 87 -4.07 -23.73 4.96
N ARG A 88 -4.88 -24.23 4.01
CA ARG A 88 -5.84 -25.31 4.28
C ARG A 88 -5.12 -26.62 4.57
N GLN A 89 -4.06 -26.94 3.82
CA GLN A 89 -3.25 -28.12 4.07
C GLN A 89 -2.49 -28.04 5.40
N GLU A 90 -1.91 -26.89 5.73
CA GLU A 90 -1.26 -26.64 7.03
C GLU A 90 -2.23 -26.96 8.19
N ARG A 91 -3.44 -26.38 8.17
CA ARG A 91 -4.47 -26.67 9.17
C ARG A 91 -4.90 -28.14 9.23
N TYR A 92 -4.98 -28.80 8.07
CA TYR A 92 -5.30 -30.23 8.02
C TYR A 92 -4.19 -31.06 8.67
N ILE A 93 -2.92 -30.73 8.42
CA ILE A 93 -1.76 -31.41 9.01
C ILE A 93 -1.74 -31.20 10.53
N GLU A 94 -1.94 -29.98 11.00
CA GLU A 94 -1.99 -29.65 12.44
C GLU A 94 -3.11 -30.40 13.18
N ASN A 95 -4.29 -30.53 12.56
CA ASN A 95 -5.45 -31.18 13.15
C ASN A 95 -5.64 -32.63 12.67
N ARG A 96 -4.58 -33.25 12.13
CA ARG A 96 -4.67 -34.58 11.54
C ARG A 96 -4.92 -35.62 12.64
N SER A 97 -6.11 -36.19 12.66
CA SER A 97 -6.42 -37.40 13.44
C SER A 97 -6.38 -38.64 12.55
N TYR A 98 -5.72 -39.70 13.02
CA TYR A 98 -5.69 -40.98 12.34
C TYR A 98 -6.81 -41.87 12.87
N THR A 99 -7.72 -42.29 11.99
CA THR A 99 -8.70 -43.34 12.30
C THR A 99 -8.14 -44.68 11.82
N PRO A 100 -7.90 -45.65 12.73
CA PRO A 100 -7.42 -46.97 12.35
C PRO A 100 -8.38 -47.66 11.39
N LYS A 101 -7.87 -48.20 10.28
CA LYS A 101 -8.66 -48.99 9.31
C LYS A 101 -8.61 -50.49 9.56
N THR A 102 -7.78 -50.92 10.50
CA THR A 102 -7.54 -52.30 10.88
C THR A 102 -7.50 -52.38 12.40
N ASP A 103 -7.81 -53.55 12.95
CA ASP A 103 -7.77 -53.80 14.39
C ASP A 103 -6.34 -53.91 14.94
N VAL A 104 -5.30 -53.70 14.13
CA VAL A 104 -3.88 -53.77 14.55
C VAL A 104 -3.60 -52.87 15.76
N LEU A 105 -4.19 -51.68 15.82
CA LEU A 105 -4.03 -50.79 16.97
C LEU A 105 -4.86 -51.24 18.18
N ARG A 106 -6.00 -51.90 17.96
CA ARG A 106 -6.84 -52.51 19.00
C ARG A 106 -6.17 -53.72 19.66
N ILE A 107 -5.46 -54.51 18.84
CA ILE A 107 -4.63 -55.65 19.28
C ILE A 107 -3.44 -55.16 20.12
N LEU A 108 -2.80 -54.05 19.71
CA LEU A 108 -1.71 -53.43 20.47
C LEU A 108 -2.18 -52.82 21.81
N GLU A 109 -3.43 -52.40 21.90
CA GLU A 109 -4.07 -51.87 23.12
C GLU A 109 -4.66 -52.96 24.02
N GLY A 110 -4.48 -54.25 23.70
CA GLY A 110 -4.87 -55.38 24.53
C GLY A 110 -6.31 -55.86 24.35
N GLY A 111 -6.99 -55.51 23.25
CA GLY A 111 -8.25 -56.11 22.86
C GLY A 111 -8.05 -57.50 22.27
N GLU A 112 -8.73 -58.51 22.82
CA GLU A 112 -8.83 -59.86 22.23
C GLU A 112 -9.65 -59.82 20.92
N GLU A 113 -9.31 -60.68 19.95
CA GLU A 113 -9.95 -60.82 18.63
C GLU A 113 -11.46 -61.13 18.71
#